data_AF-A0A3M1PVU7-F1
#
_entry.id   AF-A0A3M1PVU7-F1
#
_cell.length_a   1.000
_cell.length_b   1.000
_cell.length_c   1.000
_cell.angle_alpha   90.00
_cell.angle_beta   90.00
_cell.angle_gamma   90.00
#
_symmetry.space_group_name_H-M   'P 1'
#
loop_
_entity.id
_entity.type
_entity.pdbx_description
1 polymer ?
#
loop_
_entity_poly.entity_id
_entity_poly.type
_entity_poly.pdbx_seq_one_letter_code
_entity_poly.pdbx_strand_id
1 'polypeptide(L)'
;MWPLGEDAVEPPHAPTAPKPDERDLYCLQCGYNLRGLTGDPRRCPECGYLNAIGDIEMPAAIISLQLKKMESAPTACVAAVLVAPVLLAAVATVVFRPRPDVCLMSFLGVLLIVLAAIWLSAALRFRDNCLRRDGWRLALAKYHLLALTMCAGEIGLIAAVMWSDSGTGWGRALIRPTLLIGSIAILVWAAMRGYRGAVDSIRPLQREVAVRLARDYLRKRLSRMGPVDG
;
A
#
# COMPACT_ATOMS: atom_id res chain seq x y z
N MET A 1 32.75 26.78 25.91
CA MET A 1 31.86 26.17 26.91
C MET A 1 30.45 26.64 26.62
N TRP A 2 29.65 25.80 25.97
CA TRP A 2 28.23 26.06 25.72
C TRP A 2 27.42 25.31 26.80
N PRO A 3 26.42 25.93 27.45
CA PRO A 3 25.56 25.24 28.39
C PRO A 3 24.68 24.26 27.61
N LEU A 4 24.77 22.98 27.96
CA LEU A 4 23.80 21.97 27.54
C LEU A 4 22.50 22.28 28.28
N GLY A 5 21.54 22.84 27.56
CA GLY A 5 20.17 22.97 28.05
C GLY A 5 19.58 21.58 28.25
N GLU A 6 19.31 21.22 29.49
CA GLU A 6 18.43 20.12 29.86
C GLU A 6 17.00 20.54 29.49
N ASP A 7 16.65 20.39 28.21
CA ASP A 7 15.26 20.42 27.79
C ASP A 7 14.59 19.21 28.43
N ALA A 8 13.88 19.45 29.53
CA ALA A 8 13.08 18.45 30.22
C ALA A 8 12.10 17.84 29.22
N VAL A 9 12.39 16.62 28.78
CA VAL A 9 11.50 15.83 27.94
C VAL A 9 10.25 15.55 28.78
N GLU A 10 9.19 16.33 28.50
CA GLU A 10 7.89 16.14 29.11
C GLU A 10 7.46 14.67 28.88
N PRO A 11 7.11 13.93 29.95
CA PRO A 11 6.80 12.53 29.83
C PRO A 11 5.65 12.34 28.84
N PRO A 12 5.70 11.32 27.96
CA PRO A 12 4.69 11.13 26.93
C PRO A 12 3.32 11.01 27.59
N HIS A 13 2.46 12.01 27.36
CA HIS A 13 1.09 11.99 27.84
C HIS A 13 0.42 10.70 27.36
N ALA A 14 -0.07 9.90 28.31
CA ALA A 14 -0.88 8.74 28.00
C ALA A 14 -2.03 9.19 27.08
N PRO A 15 -2.29 8.50 25.95
CA PRO A 15 -3.34 8.90 25.04
C PRO A 15 -4.66 8.92 25.81
N THR A 16 -5.22 10.12 25.97
CA THR A 16 -6.53 10.32 26.58
C THR A 16 -7.55 9.52 25.78
N ALA A 17 -8.39 8.75 26.48
CA ALA A 17 -9.44 7.98 25.85
C ALA A 17 -10.29 8.91 24.96
N PRO A 18 -10.54 8.57 23.68
CA PRO A 18 -11.24 9.43 22.76
C PRO A 18 -12.61 9.81 23.32
N LYS A 19 -12.96 11.10 23.23
CA LYS A 19 -14.24 11.61 23.71
C LYS A 19 -15.39 10.87 23.01
N PRO A 20 -16.50 10.56 23.70
CA PRO A 20 -17.63 9.81 23.13
C PRO A 20 -18.17 10.41 21.81
N ASP A 21 -18.15 11.73 21.68
CA ASP A 21 -18.67 12.48 20.53
C ASP A 21 -17.78 12.43 19.26
N GLU A 22 -16.59 11.82 19.34
CA GLU A 22 -15.68 11.69 18.19
C GLU A 22 -15.78 10.34 17.46
N ARG A 23 -16.67 9.45 17.89
CA ARG A 23 -16.82 8.11 17.29
C ARG A 23 -17.52 8.21 15.93
N ASP A 24 -16.93 7.60 14.91
CA ASP A 24 -17.54 7.53 13.58
C ASP A 24 -18.70 6.52 13.57
N LEU A 25 -19.93 7.01 13.47
CA LEU A 25 -21.15 6.21 13.38
C LEU A 25 -21.50 5.97 11.92
N TYR A 26 -21.82 4.72 11.54
CA TYR A 26 -22.23 4.38 10.18
C TYR A 26 -23.52 3.56 10.18
N CYS A 27 -24.36 3.73 9.15
CA CYS A 27 -25.54 2.91 8.97
C CYS A 27 -25.14 1.46 8.62
N LEU A 28 -25.67 0.50 9.39
CA LEU A 28 -25.41 -0.93 9.20
C LEU A 28 -26.06 -1.50 7.94
N GLN A 29 -27.01 -0.81 7.30
CA GLN A 29 -27.65 -1.25 6.06
C GLN A 29 -27.02 -0.64 4.80
N CYS A 30 -26.88 0.69 4.72
CA CYS A 30 -26.35 1.34 3.53
C CYS A 30 -24.89 1.85 3.66
N GLY A 31 -24.34 1.94 4.87
CA GLY A 31 -22.97 2.44 5.10
C GLY A 31 -22.82 3.96 5.12
N TYR A 32 -23.92 4.71 5.09
CA TYR A 32 -23.92 6.17 5.22
C TYR A 32 -23.27 6.61 6.54
N ASN A 33 -22.50 7.70 6.52
CA ASN A 33 -21.88 8.27 7.72
C ASN A 33 -22.94 9.05 8.51
N LEU A 34 -23.27 8.56 9.70
CA LEU A 34 -24.27 9.16 10.59
C LEU A 34 -23.67 10.23 11.52
N ARG A 35 -22.35 10.46 11.44
CA ARG A 35 -21.68 11.49 12.22
C ARG A 35 -22.19 12.88 11.88
N GLY A 36 -22.47 13.68 12.90
CA GLY A 36 -22.86 15.09 12.76
C GLY A 36 -24.32 15.31 12.35
N LEU A 37 -25.15 14.27 12.31
CA LEU A 37 -26.59 14.43 12.13
C LEU A 37 -27.20 15.02 13.41
N THR A 38 -27.78 16.22 13.29
CA THR A 38 -28.62 16.81 14.33
C THR A 38 -29.97 16.09 14.33
N GLY A 39 -30.18 15.14 15.25
CA GLY A 39 -31.41 14.35 15.33
C GLY A 39 -31.21 12.98 15.98
N ASP A 40 -32.11 12.03 15.71
CA ASP A 40 -31.97 10.64 16.15
C ASP A 40 -30.85 9.95 15.34
N PRO A 41 -29.66 9.68 15.92
CA PRO A 41 -28.55 9.08 15.19
C PRO A 41 -28.82 7.63 14.79
N ARG A 42 -29.95 7.05 15.21
CA ARG A 42 -30.33 5.67 14.88
C ARG A 42 -30.89 5.56 13.48
N ARG A 43 -31.69 6.51 13.02
CA ARG A 43 -32.40 6.39 11.73
C ARG A 43 -31.56 6.96 10.61
N CYS A 44 -31.16 6.11 9.67
CA CYS A 44 -30.40 6.55 8.51
C CYS A 44 -31.28 7.41 7.57
N PRO A 45 -30.85 8.62 7.19
CA PRO A 45 -31.64 9.49 6.30
C PRO A 45 -31.73 8.95 4.87
N GLU A 46 -30.74 8.18 4.41
CA GLU A 46 -30.71 7.64 3.04
C GLU A 46 -31.64 6.44 2.85
N CYS A 47 -31.71 5.53 3.83
CA CYS A 47 -32.42 4.25 3.66
C CYS A 47 -33.51 3.98 4.71
N GLY A 48 -33.71 4.88 5.67
CA GLY A 48 -34.71 4.75 6.73
C GLY A 48 -34.42 3.67 7.78
N TYR A 49 -33.32 2.92 7.64
CA TYR A 49 -32.96 1.83 8.57
C TYR A 49 -32.65 2.36 9.97
N LEU A 50 -33.22 1.70 10.99
CA LEU A 50 -33.04 2.03 12.41
C LEU A 50 -31.89 1.19 13.00
N ASN A 51 -30.76 1.84 13.31
CA ASN A 51 -29.59 1.19 13.89
C ASN A 51 -29.74 1.08 15.42
N ALA A 52 -29.43 -0.09 16.00
CA ALA A 52 -29.43 -0.27 17.45
C ALA A 52 -28.18 0.40 18.05
N ILE A 53 -28.33 1.36 18.98
CA ILE A 53 -27.23 2.21 19.53
C ILE A 53 -26.04 1.38 20.06
N GLY A 54 -26.30 0.20 20.64
CA GLY A 54 -25.24 -0.70 21.12
C GLY A 54 -24.42 -1.38 20.01
N ASP A 55 -24.92 -1.42 18.78
CA ASP A 55 -24.31 -2.10 17.63
C ASP A 55 -23.65 -1.12 16.63
N ILE A 56 -23.79 0.19 16.84
CA ILE A 56 -23.30 1.22 15.89
C ILE A 56 -21.80 1.48 16.06
N GLU A 57 -21.20 1.04 17.15
CA GLU A 57 -19.75 1.09 17.31
C GLU A 57 -19.10 0.04 16.41
N MET A 58 -18.92 0.41 15.14
CA MET A 58 -17.96 -0.30 14.31
C MET A 58 -16.60 -0.14 14.97
N PRO A 59 -15.95 -1.24 15.40
CA PRO A 59 -14.63 -1.14 15.99
C PRO A 59 -13.67 -0.65 14.91
N ALA A 60 -13.29 0.63 14.97
CA ALA A 60 -12.35 1.26 14.04
C ALA A 60 -11.03 0.46 13.94
N ALA A 61 -10.67 -0.24 15.00
CA ALA A 61 -9.55 -1.19 15.04
C ALA A 61 -9.68 -2.32 13.99
N ILE A 62 -10.88 -2.89 13.79
CA ILE A 62 -11.09 -3.96 12.79
C ILE A 62 -10.97 -3.38 11.38
N ILE A 63 -11.57 -2.22 11.11
CA ILE A 63 -11.51 -1.57 9.80
C ILE A 63 -10.07 -1.22 9.44
N SER A 64 -9.36 -0.55 10.34
CA SER A 64 -7.96 -0.16 10.12
C SER A 64 -7.03 -1.36 9.91
N LEU A 65 -7.25 -2.46 10.64
CA LEU A 65 -6.50 -3.70 10.44
C LEU A 65 -6.78 -4.33 9.05
N GLN A 66 -8.05 -4.33 8.60
CA GLN A 66 -8.39 -4.81 7.26
C GLN A 66 -7.80 -3.92 6.17
N LEU A 67 -7.86 -2.59 6.33
CA LEU A 67 -7.26 -1.65 5.38
C LEU A 67 -5.74 -1.87 5.25
N LYS A 68 -5.02 -1.98 6.37
CA LYS A 68 -3.58 -2.30 6.36
C LYS A 68 -3.29 -3.61 5.64
N LYS A 69 -4.10 -4.66 5.88
CA LYS A 69 -3.98 -5.94 5.18
C LYS A 69 -4.19 -5.79 3.68
N MET A 70 -5.15 -4.97 3.25
CA MET A 70 -5.42 -4.67 1.83
C MET A 70 -4.30 -3.86 1.16
N GLU A 71 -3.57 -3.01 1.89
CA GLU A 71 -2.46 -2.18 1.37
C GLU A 71 -1.13 -2.95 1.23
N SER A 72 -0.87 -3.92 2.10
CA SER A 72 0.37 -4.72 2.06
C SER A 72 0.55 -5.54 0.77
N ALA A 73 -0.53 -6.12 0.25
CA ALA A 73 -0.49 -7.01 -0.91
C ALA A 73 -0.06 -6.30 -2.22
N PRO A 74 -0.65 -5.17 -2.64
CA PRO A 74 -0.18 -4.46 -3.83
C PRO A 74 1.24 -3.92 -3.66
N THR A 75 1.63 -3.52 -2.45
CA THR A 75 3.00 -3.11 -2.13
C THR A 75 4.01 -4.23 -2.38
N ALA A 76 3.69 -5.46 -1.96
CA ALA A 76 4.53 -6.63 -2.24
C ALA A 76 4.62 -6.95 -3.74
N CYS A 77 3.53 -6.77 -4.51
CA CYS A 77 3.57 -6.90 -5.96
C CYS A 77 4.50 -5.86 -6.60
N VAL A 78 4.41 -4.60 -6.19
CA VAL A 78 5.28 -3.51 -6.69
C VAL A 78 6.74 -3.79 -6.37
N ALA A 79 7.04 -4.17 -5.14
CA ALA A 79 8.41 -4.54 -4.73
C ALA A 79 8.96 -5.69 -5.59
N ALA A 80 8.15 -6.72 -5.84
CA ALA A 80 8.56 -7.84 -6.68
C ALA A 80 8.85 -7.40 -8.13
N VAL A 81 8.02 -6.51 -8.69
CA VAL A 81 8.24 -5.97 -10.04
C VAL A 81 9.50 -5.08 -10.10
N LEU A 82 9.80 -4.29 -9.08
CA LEU A 82 11.00 -3.44 -9.03
C LEU A 82 12.30 -4.25 -8.92
N VAL A 83 12.29 -5.36 -8.19
CA VAL A 83 13.48 -6.22 -8.03
C VAL A 83 13.75 -7.06 -9.29
N ALA A 84 12.71 -7.40 -10.05
CA ALA A 84 12.83 -8.32 -11.19
C ALA A 84 13.81 -7.83 -12.28
N PRO A 85 13.78 -6.57 -12.75
CA PRO A 85 14.75 -6.05 -13.73
C PRO A 85 16.21 -6.17 -13.27
N VAL A 86 16.49 -5.94 -11.99
CA VAL A 86 17.86 -6.04 -11.43
C VAL A 86 18.35 -7.48 -11.51
N LEU A 87 17.52 -8.45 -11.12
CA LEU A 87 17.85 -9.87 -11.24
C LEU A 87 17.97 -10.32 -12.70
N LEU A 88 17.08 -9.84 -13.58
CA LEU A 88 17.14 -10.13 -15.02
C LEU A 88 18.41 -9.56 -15.67
N ALA A 89 18.81 -8.35 -15.29
CA ALA A 89 20.07 -7.76 -15.71
C ALA A 89 21.26 -8.59 -15.22
N ALA A 90 21.26 -9.02 -13.95
CA ALA A 90 22.30 -9.91 -13.42
C ALA A 90 22.36 -11.23 -14.21
N VAL A 91 21.23 -11.87 -14.49
CA VAL A 91 21.16 -13.07 -15.33
C VAL A 91 21.76 -12.81 -16.71
N ALA A 92 21.36 -11.72 -17.37
CA ALA A 92 21.90 -11.35 -18.68
C ALA A 92 23.43 -11.20 -18.62
N THR A 93 23.97 -10.51 -17.61
CA THR A 93 25.43 -10.33 -17.48
C THR A 93 26.19 -11.65 -17.28
N VAL A 94 25.56 -12.68 -16.69
CA VAL A 94 26.19 -14.00 -16.52
C VAL A 94 26.05 -14.84 -17.79
N VAL A 95 24.88 -14.82 -18.43
CA VAL A 95 24.59 -15.58 -19.67
C VAL A 95 25.51 -15.16 -20.81
N PHE A 96 25.79 -13.86 -20.95
CA PHE A 96 26.63 -13.34 -22.04
C PHE A 96 28.14 -13.42 -21.76
N ARG A 97 28.58 -14.08 -20.68
CA ARG A 97 30.01 -14.33 -20.44
C ARG A 97 30.54 -15.47 -21.31
N PRO A 98 31.82 -15.43 -21.71
CA PRO A 98 32.46 -16.52 -22.48
C PRO A 98 32.42 -17.89 -21.77
N ARG A 99 32.36 -17.88 -20.44
CA ARG A 99 32.24 -19.06 -19.58
C ARG A 99 31.20 -18.76 -18.49
N PRO A 100 29.91 -19.04 -18.73
CA PRO A 100 28.87 -18.77 -17.76
C PRO A 100 29.03 -19.66 -16.53
N ASP A 101 28.88 -19.06 -15.35
CA ASP A 101 28.89 -19.78 -14.07
C ASP A 101 27.50 -20.40 -13.84
N VAL A 102 27.41 -21.72 -14.03
CA VAL A 102 26.16 -22.48 -13.92
C VAL A 102 25.58 -22.38 -12.50
N CYS A 103 26.41 -22.41 -11.47
CA CYS A 103 25.97 -22.31 -10.07
C CYS A 103 25.31 -20.96 -9.80
N LEU A 104 25.95 -19.87 -10.25
CA LEU A 104 25.39 -18.53 -10.13
C LEU A 104 24.09 -18.38 -10.94
N MET A 105 24.05 -18.92 -12.16
CA MET A 105 22.82 -18.91 -12.98
C MET A 105 21.67 -19.66 -12.31
N SER A 106 21.92 -20.85 -11.77
CA SER A 106 20.90 -21.63 -11.04
C SER A 106 20.39 -20.87 -9.81
N PHE A 107 21.29 -20.24 -9.05
CA PHE A 107 20.91 -19.40 -7.91
C PHE A 107 20.01 -18.22 -8.32
N LEU A 108 20.40 -17.46 -9.34
CA LEU A 108 19.60 -16.36 -9.87
C LEU A 108 18.24 -16.83 -10.42
N GLY A 109 18.20 -17.98 -11.08
CA GLY A 109 16.97 -18.61 -11.55
C GLY A 109 16.01 -18.95 -10.40
N VAL A 110 16.52 -19.53 -9.31
CA VAL A 110 15.73 -19.80 -8.10
C VAL A 110 15.19 -18.50 -7.50
N LEU A 111 16.01 -17.44 -7.42
CA LEU A 111 15.55 -16.14 -6.93
C LEU A 111 14.41 -15.56 -7.78
N LEU A 112 14.49 -15.66 -9.10
CA LEU A 112 13.42 -15.22 -10.01
C LEU A 112 12.13 -16.03 -9.80
N ILE A 113 12.23 -17.34 -9.59
CA ILE A 113 11.07 -18.20 -9.29
C ILE A 113 10.44 -17.79 -7.96
N VAL A 114 11.25 -17.58 -6.92
CA VAL A 114 10.77 -17.11 -5.61
C VAL A 114 10.08 -15.76 -5.74
N LEU A 115 10.65 -14.83 -6.51
CA LEU A 115 10.08 -13.51 -6.74
C LEU A 115 8.74 -13.59 -7.48
N ALA A 116 8.63 -14.44 -8.50
CA ALA A 116 7.40 -14.71 -9.23
C ALA A 116 6.32 -15.34 -8.32
N ALA A 117 6.72 -16.25 -7.42
CA ALA A 117 5.82 -16.85 -6.44
C ALA A 117 5.31 -15.82 -5.42
N ILE A 118 6.19 -14.93 -4.93
CA ILE A 118 5.80 -13.80 -4.06
C ILE A 118 4.80 -12.91 -4.77
N TRP A 119 5.10 -12.51 -6.01
CA TRP A 119 4.21 -11.69 -6.83
C TRP A 119 2.84 -12.34 -7.02
N LEU A 120 2.80 -13.61 -7.44
CA LEU A 120 1.56 -14.33 -7.66
C LEU A 120 0.76 -14.47 -6.37
N SER A 121 1.41 -14.83 -5.27
CA SER A 121 0.77 -14.98 -3.96
C SER A 121 0.18 -13.65 -3.47
N ALA A 122 0.89 -12.54 -3.67
CA ALA A 122 0.43 -11.21 -3.30
C ALA A 122 -0.74 -10.75 -4.18
N ALA A 123 -0.70 -11.02 -5.49
CA ALA A 123 -1.79 -10.71 -6.41
C ALA A 123 -3.07 -11.52 -6.09
N LEU A 124 -2.92 -12.81 -5.76
CA LEU A 124 -4.05 -13.65 -5.33
C LEU A 124 -4.61 -13.20 -3.98
N ARG A 125 -3.75 -12.91 -3.00
CA ARG A 125 -4.17 -12.33 -1.72
C ARG A 125 -4.90 -11.00 -1.90
N PHE A 126 -4.43 -10.14 -2.80
CA PHE A 126 -5.08 -8.88 -3.12
C PHE A 126 -6.48 -9.10 -3.70
N ARG A 127 -6.61 -10.01 -4.68
CA ARG A 127 -7.90 -10.41 -5.26
C ARG A 127 -8.88 -10.92 -4.20
N ASP A 128 -8.42 -11.79 -3.30
CA ASP A 128 -9.27 -12.38 -2.27
C ASP A 128 -9.63 -11.36 -1.18
N ASN A 129 -8.68 -10.50 -0.78
CA ASN A 129 -8.94 -9.41 0.16
C ASN A 129 -9.95 -8.39 -0.40
N CYS A 130 -9.99 -8.18 -1.72
CA CYS A 130 -11.01 -7.38 -2.39
C CYS A 130 -12.34 -8.11 -2.61
N LEU A 131 -12.51 -9.32 -2.06
CA LEU A 131 -13.70 -10.17 -2.23
C LEU A 131 -14.08 -10.38 -3.70
N ARG A 132 -13.10 -10.34 -4.62
CA ARG A 132 -13.29 -10.47 -6.07
C ARG A 132 -14.27 -9.46 -6.68
N ARG A 133 -14.51 -8.32 -6.01
CA ARG A 133 -15.33 -7.20 -6.50
C ARG A 133 -14.78 -6.60 -7.78
N ASP A 134 -15.66 -6.23 -8.72
CA ASP A 134 -15.25 -5.57 -9.96
C ASP A 134 -14.37 -4.32 -9.71
N GLY A 135 -13.41 -4.09 -10.59
CA GLY A 135 -12.43 -3.00 -10.46
C GLY A 135 -11.10 -3.38 -9.78
N TRP A 136 -11.02 -4.52 -9.07
CA TRP A 136 -9.74 -4.95 -8.45
C TRP A 136 -8.59 -5.09 -9.46
N ARG A 137 -8.90 -5.59 -10.67
CA ARG A 137 -7.91 -5.75 -11.75
C ARG A 137 -7.37 -4.40 -12.21
N LEU A 138 -8.25 -3.41 -12.38
CA LEU A 138 -7.86 -2.07 -12.82
C LEU A 138 -7.01 -1.37 -11.75
N ALA A 139 -7.38 -1.51 -10.47
CA ALA A 139 -6.57 -1.01 -9.37
C ALA A 139 -5.18 -1.65 -9.36
N LEU A 140 -5.11 -2.98 -9.45
CA LEU A 140 -3.84 -3.71 -9.51
C LEU A 140 -3.00 -3.31 -10.73
N ALA A 141 -3.62 -3.14 -11.90
CA ALA A 141 -2.95 -2.72 -13.12
C ALA A 141 -2.31 -1.33 -12.99
N LYS A 142 -2.93 -0.39 -12.28
CA LYS A 142 -2.33 0.93 -12.00
C LYS A 142 -1.06 0.82 -11.16
N TYR A 143 -1.04 -0.05 -10.14
CA TYR A 143 0.19 -0.32 -9.38
C TYR A 143 1.29 -0.94 -10.24
N HIS A 144 0.94 -1.86 -11.15
CA HIS A 144 1.90 -2.45 -12.09
C HIS A 144 2.43 -1.44 -13.08
N LEU A 145 1.57 -0.60 -13.64
CA LEU A 145 1.97 0.46 -14.56
C LEU A 145 2.95 1.42 -13.85
N LEU A 146 2.66 1.79 -12.61
CA LEU A 146 3.57 2.59 -11.79
C LEU A 146 4.93 1.88 -11.62
N ALA A 147 4.93 0.61 -11.20
CA ALA A 147 6.16 -0.17 -11.02
C ALA A 147 6.96 -0.27 -12.33
N LEU A 148 6.30 -0.54 -13.46
CA LEU A 148 6.93 -0.61 -14.78
C LEU A 148 7.51 0.75 -15.22
N THR A 149 6.82 1.86 -14.96
CA THR A 149 7.36 3.20 -15.25
C THR A 149 8.60 3.51 -14.41
N MET A 150 8.63 3.07 -13.15
CA MET A 150 9.81 3.19 -12.30
C MET A 150 10.96 2.34 -12.82
N CYS A 151 10.70 1.08 -13.19
CA CYS A 151 11.71 0.19 -13.79
C CYS A 151 12.30 0.79 -15.07
N ALA A 152 11.45 1.33 -15.96
CA ALA A 152 11.89 1.97 -17.20
C ALA A 152 12.77 3.20 -16.91
N GLY A 153 12.41 4.00 -15.91
CA GLY A 153 13.21 5.14 -15.49
C GLY A 153 14.57 4.74 -14.89
N GLU A 154 14.62 3.67 -14.09
CA GLU A 154 15.88 3.12 -13.56
C GLU A 154 16.79 2.60 -14.68
N ILE A 155 16.24 1.84 -15.63
CA ILE A 155 16.99 1.34 -16.79
C ILE A 155 17.51 2.50 -17.63
N GLY A 156 16.67 3.50 -17.90
CA GLY A 156 17.04 4.70 -18.64
C GLY A 156 18.16 5.49 -17.95
N LEU A 157 18.13 5.57 -16.62
CA LEU A 157 19.18 6.20 -15.84
C LEU A 157 20.51 5.44 -15.94
N ILE A 158 20.50 4.12 -15.77
CA ILE A 158 21.70 3.29 -15.90
C ILE A 158 22.29 3.46 -17.30
N ALA A 159 21.45 3.39 -18.34
CA ALA A 159 21.89 3.58 -19.73
C ALA A 159 22.49 4.98 -19.96
N ALA A 160 21.89 6.04 -19.41
CA ALA A 160 22.40 7.40 -19.50
C ALA A 160 23.77 7.56 -18.81
N VAL A 161 23.94 6.95 -17.63
CA VAL A 161 25.23 6.94 -16.91
C VAL A 161 26.30 6.22 -17.74
N MET A 162 25.98 5.05 -18.29
CA MET A 162 26.89 4.28 -19.14
C MET A 162 27.26 5.03 -20.43
N TRP A 163 26.30 5.70 -21.07
CA TRP A 163 26.55 6.49 -22.28
C TRP A 163 27.49 7.67 -22.03
N SER A 164 27.39 8.29 -20.84
CA SER A 164 28.27 9.39 -20.43
C SER A 164 29.76 8.99 -20.30
N ASP A 165 30.08 7.69 -20.31
CA ASP A 165 31.43 7.17 -20.14
C ASP A 165 32.31 7.23 -21.41
N SER A 166 31.77 7.72 -22.52
CA SER A 166 32.45 7.76 -23.81
C SER A 166 33.40 8.97 -24.05
N GLY A 167 33.46 10.00 -23.19
CA GLY A 167 34.25 11.22 -23.48
C GLY A 167 35.19 11.72 -22.38
N THR A 168 36.48 11.94 -22.64
CA THR A 168 37.52 12.33 -21.66
C THR A 168 37.44 13.80 -21.18
N GLY A 169 37.07 14.05 -19.91
CA GLY A 169 37.18 15.39 -19.30
C GLY A 169 36.65 15.53 -17.86
N TRP A 170 37.10 16.60 -17.17
CA TRP A 170 36.72 16.98 -15.79
C TRP A 170 35.21 17.20 -15.60
N GLY A 171 34.49 17.58 -16.66
CA GLY A 171 33.03 17.69 -16.64
C GLY A 171 32.32 16.41 -16.18
N ARG A 172 32.91 15.22 -16.39
CA ARG A 172 32.30 13.95 -15.96
C ARG A 172 32.20 13.80 -14.45
N ALA A 173 33.16 14.32 -13.70
CA ALA A 173 33.19 14.19 -12.24
C ALA A 173 32.03 14.93 -11.56
N LEU A 174 31.54 16.01 -12.17
CA LEU A 174 30.41 16.79 -11.65
C LEU A 174 29.07 16.40 -12.29
N ILE A 175 29.06 16.09 -13.60
CA ILE A 175 27.82 15.76 -14.32
C ILE A 175 27.22 14.44 -13.82
N ARG A 176 28.03 13.42 -13.53
CA ARG A 176 27.56 12.11 -13.08
C ARG A 176 26.78 12.12 -11.77
N PRO A 177 27.36 12.61 -10.65
CA PRO A 177 26.63 12.63 -9.38
C PRO A 177 25.39 13.52 -9.49
N THR A 178 25.45 14.62 -10.25
CA THR A 178 24.29 15.52 -10.46
C THR A 178 23.16 14.82 -11.22
N LEU A 179 23.48 14.09 -12.30
CA LEU A 179 22.48 13.29 -13.04
C LEU A 179 21.93 12.15 -12.20
N LEU A 180 22.76 11.47 -11.42
CA LEU A 180 22.36 10.37 -10.54
C LEU A 180 21.42 10.88 -9.42
N ILE A 181 21.81 11.94 -8.72
CA ILE A 181 21.00 12.51 -7.63
C ILE A 181 19.70 13.09 -8.20
N GLY A 182 19.78 13.85 -9.30
CA GLY A 182 18.61 14.45 -9.94
C GLY A 182 17.60 13.42 -10.43
N SER A 183 18.07 12.34 -11.06
CA SER A 183 17.20 11.25 -11.51
C SER A 183 16.60 10.44 -10.37
N ILE A 184 17.35 10.14 -9.30
CA ILE A 184 16.81 9.52 -8.08
C ILE A 184 15.71 10.42 -7.50
N ALA A 185 15.95 11.72 -7.38
CA ALA A 185 14.94 12.66 -6.88
C ALA A 185 13.68 12.69 -7.76
N ILE A 186 13.83 12.68 -9.08
CA ILE A 186 12.70 12.62 -10.04
C ILE A 186 11.95 11.29 -9.91
N LEU A 187 12.65 10.16 -9.80
CA LEU A 187 12.05 8.84 -9.62
C LEU A 187 11.28 8.76 -8.30
N VAL A 188 11.86 9.24 -7.20
CA VAL A 188 11.20 9.29 -5.89
C VAL A 188 9.96 10.20 -5.95
N TRP A 189 10.07 11.38 -6.56
CA TRP A 189 8.93 12.28 -6.72
C TRP A 189 7.81 11.65 -7.58
N ALA A 190 8.15 11.05 -8.71
CA ALA A 190 7.21 10.37 -9.60
C ALA A 190 6.56 9.17 -8.91
N ALA A 191 7.34 8.38 -8.16
CA ALA A 191 6.86 7.27 -7.35
C ALA A 191 5.87 7.74 -6.28
N MET A 192 6.20 8.79 -5.52
CA MET A 192 5.30 9.35 -4.51
C MET A 192 4.01 9.87 -5.13
N ARG A 193 4.09 10.59 -6.25
CA ARG A 193 2.91 11.15 -6.93
C ARG A 193 2.03 10.06 -7.53
N GLY A 194 2.63 9.12 -8.24
CA GLY A 194 1.95 7.98 -8.84
C GLY A 194 1.35 7.05 -7.80
N TYR A 195 2.06 6.82 -6.68
CA TYR A 195 1.57 6.03 -5.55
C TYR A 195 0.33 6.66 -4.93
N ARG A 196 0.33 7.99 -4.68
CA ARG A 196 -0.87 8.69 -4.20
C ARG A 196 -2.06 8.50 -5.14
N GLY A 197 -1.86 8.65 -6.45
CA GLY A 197 -2.92 8.41 -7.43
C GLY A 197 -3.43 6.95 -7.46
N ALA A 198 -2.53 5.98 -7.31
CA ALA A 198 -2.90 4.57 -7.21
C ALA A 198 -3.70 4.27 -5.94
N VAL A 199 -3.27 4.81 -4.79
CA VAL A 199 -3.97 4.73 -3.49
C VAL A 199 -5.35 5.38 -3.58
N ASP A 200 -5.46 6.58 -4.15
CA ASP A 200 -6.76 7.26 -4.25
C ASP A 200 -7.75 6.46 -5.11
N SER A 201 -7.26 5.74 -6.12
CA SER A 201 -8.12 4.87 -6.93
C SER A 201 -8.60 3.61 -6.22
N ILE A 202 -7.88 3.15 -5.18
CA ILE A 202 -8.20 1.92 -4.45
C ILE A 202 -9.04 2.18 -3.21
N ARG A 203 -8.97 3.39 -2.65
CA ARG A 203 -9.70 3.80 -1.44
C ARG A 203 -11.20 3.52 -1.49
N PRO A 204 -11.94 3.81 -2.60
CA PRO A 204 -13.36 3.49 -2.68
C PRO A 204 -13.62 1.98 -2.53
N LEU A 205 -12.85 1.16 -3.25
CA LEU A 205 -12.95 -0.31 -3.21
C LEU A 205 -12.63 -0.85 -1.81
N GLN A 206 -11.54 -0.35 -1.20
CA GLN A 206 -11.14 -0.73 0.16
C GLN A 206 -12.19 -0.36 1.19
N ARG A 207 -12.73 0.86 1.13
CA ARG A 207 -13.76 1.34 2.06
C ARG A 207 -15.02 0.47 1.96
N GLU A 208 -15.46 0.19 0.74
CA GLU A 208 -16.67 -0.60 0.52
C GLU A 208 -16.52 -2.04 1.03
N VAL A 209 -15.38 -2.68 0.74
CA VAL A 209 -15.06 -4.03 1.22
C VAL A 209 -14.91 -4.05 2.74
N ALA A 210 -14.24 -3.07 3.34
CA ALA A 210 -14.06 -3.00 4.78
C ALA A 210 -15.39 -2.82 5.53
N VAL A 211 -16.27 -1.94 5.04
CA VAL A 211 -17.62 -1.76 5.60
C VAL A 211 -18.42 -3.05 5.50
N ARG A 212 -18.35 -3.76 4.37
CA ARG A 212 -19.04 -5.04 4.19
C ARG A 212 -18.53 -6.11 5.16
N LEU A 213 -17.22 -6.26 5.29
CA LEU A 213 -16.60 -7.20 6.23
C LEU A 213 -16.96 -6.88 7.69
N ALA A 214 -16.93 -5.61 8.07
CA ALA A 214 -17.32 -5.18 9.41
C ALA A 214 -18.79 -5.48 9.70
N ARG A 215 -19.68 -5.22 8.74
CA ARG A 215 -21.11 -5.55 8.83
C ARG A 215 -21.35 -7.05 8.97
N ASP A 216 -20.69 -7.86 8.14
CA ASP A 216 -20.82 -9.33 8.20
C ASP A 216 -20.28 -9.87 9.54
N TYR A 217 -19.21 -9.28 10.06
CA TYR A 217 -18.67 -9.61 11.37
C TYR A 217 -19.65 -9.28 12.50
N LEU A 218 -20.22 -8.07 12.51
CA LEU A 218 -21.22 -7.65 13.50
C LEU A 218 -22.48 -8.53 13.45
N ARG A 219 -23.00 -8.80 12.24
CA ARG A 219 -24.16 -9.68 12.04
C ARG A 219 -23.90 -11.09 12.61
N LYS A 220 -22.72 -11.66 12.32
CA LYS A 220 -22.32 -12.97 12.87
C LYS A 220 -22.21 -12.93 14.39
N ARG A 221 -21.64 -11.87 14.95
CA ARG A 221 -21.52 -11.70 16.40
C ARG A 221 -22.90 -11.62 17.07
N LEU A 222 -23.81 -10.83 16.53
CA LEU A 222 -25.19 -10.70 17.03
C LEU A 222 -25.95 -12.02 16.96
N SER A 223 -25.84 -12.75 15.85
CA SER A 223 -26.48 -14.07 15.73
C SER A 223 -25.99 -15.10 16.75
N ARG A 224 -24.79 -14.92 17.32
CA ARG A 224 -24.22 -15.80 18.35
C ARG A 224 -24.61 -15.40 19.76
N MET A 225 -25.03 -14.16 20.00
CA MET A 225 -25.39 -13.67 21.34
C MET A 225 -26.82 -14.06 21.75
N GLY A 226 -27.60 -14.67 20.86
CA GLY A 226 -28.99 -15.06 21.12
C GLY A 226 -29.91 -13.84 21.26
N PRO A 227 -31.24 -14.05 21.36
CA PRO A 227 -32.12 -13.00 21.85
C PRO A 227 -31.65 -12.61 23.26
N VAL A 228 -31.40 -11.33 23.47
CA VAL A 228 -31.18 -10.81 24.82
C VAL A 228 -32.54 -10.83 25.48
N ASP A 229 -32.78 -11.81 26.36
CA ASP A 229 -33.99 -11.87 27.18
C ASP A 229 -34.05 -10.58 28.00
N GLY A 230 -34.99 -9.71 27.64
CA GLY A 230 -35.23 -8.41 28.26
C GLY A 230 -36.16 -8.48 29.45
#